data_AF-A0A2I0GSW9-F1
#
_entry.id   AF-A0A2I0GSW9-F1
#
_cell.length_a   1.000
_cell.length_b   1.000
_cell.length_c   1.000
_cell.angle_alpha   90.00
_cell.angle_beta   90.00
_cell.angle_gamma   90.00
#
_symmetry.space_group_name_H-M   'P 1'
#
loop_
_entity.id
_entity.type
_entity.pdbx_description
1 polymer ?
#
loop_
_entity_poly.entity_id
_entity_poly.type
_entity_poly.pdbx_seq_one_letter_code
_entity_poly.pdbx_strand_id
1 'polypeptide(L)'
;MDLKGAEIRKFKEMGRIINDNSNKQHPLKVPHYQRPYKWAPENVEKLITDWFNHEENSDYFCGSIVTVIHTDQPHDLIDGQQRFTTLFLANFVSFMTLRSLVLATLKYQGYAMRFITLYDEMLDSLQHVILLDSDDSSPTSLSSLSNIKNRIIDELSNGNLDAAIEIFNKYFSMAEIRSLLHHKTLNLQYDRSSFNTSLVKVMCALDINLENEK
;
A
#
# COMPACT_ATOMS: atom_id res chain seq x y z
N MET A 1 -6.30 1.79 -34.73
CA MET A 1 -7.60 1.75 -34.03
C MET A 1 -7.35 2.44 -32.70
N ASP A 2 -7.76 3.70 -32.55
CA ASP A 2 -7.54 4.42 -31.29
C ASP A 2 -8.39 3.78 -30.21
N LEU A 3 -7.73 3.11 -29.26
CA LEU A 3 -8.36 2.58 -28.06
C LEU A 3 -8.74 3.76 -27.16
N LYS A 4 -9.90 4.36 -27.41
CA LYS A 4 -10.46 5.36 -26.50
C LYS A 4 -10.56 4.75 -25.10
N GLY A 5 -9.81 5.31 -24.14
CA GLY A 5 -9.77 4.82 -22.75
C GLY A 5 -8.59 3.91 -22.39
N ALA A 6 -7.60 3.74 -23.27
CA ALA A 6 -6.33 3.09 -22.91
C ALA A 6 -5.25 4.14 -22.62
N GLU A 7 -4.56 4.00 -21.49
CA GLU A 7 -3.46 4.88 -21.08
C GLU A 7 -2.39 4.06 -20.35
N ILE A 8 -1.12 4.45 -20.49
CA ILE A 8 -0.03 3.91 -19.68
C ILE A 8 -0.08 4.59 -18.31
N ARG A 9 -0.21 3.80 -17.25
CA ARG A 9 -0.36 4.30 -15.89
C ARG A 9 0.55 3.56 -14.92
N LYS A 10 0.95 4.26 -13.86
CA LYS A 10 1.62 3.61 -12.73
C LYS A 10 0.60 2.76 -11.99
N PHE A 11 1.07 1.64 -11.42
CA PHE A 11 0.24 0.74 -10.61
C PHE A 11 -0.58 1.47 -9.53
N LYS A 12 0.04 2.48 -8.91
CA LYS A 12 -0.52 3.35 -7.88
C LYS A 12 -1.76 4.13 -8.33
N GLU A 13 -1.90 4.38 -9.63
CA GLU A 13 -2.91 5.26 -10.24
C GLU A 13 -4.06 4.48 -10.89
N MET A 14 -4.05 3.14 -10.78
CA MET A 14 -5.04 2.28 -11.43
C MET A 14 -6.48 2.50 -10.94
N GLY A 15 -6.65 3.03 -9.72
CA GLY A 15 -7.95 3.39 -9.18
C GLY A 15 -8.44 4.79 -9.59
N ARG A 16 -7.64 5.59 -10.29
CA ARG A 16 -8.03 6.95 -10.69
C ARG A 16 -8.86 6.94 -11.97
N ILE A 17 -9.82 7.86 -12.08
CA ILE A 17 -10.59 8.06 -13.31
C ILE A 17 -9.70 8.73 -14.37
N ILE A 18 -9.86 8.35 -15.64
CA ILE A 18 -9.12 8.95 -16.76
C ILE A 18 -9.62 10.37 -16.99
N ASN A 19 -8.69 11.33 -17.09
CA ASN A 19 -8.95 12.77 -17.24
C ASN A 19 -9.68 13.42 -16.06
N ASP A 20 -9.65 12.83 -14.86
CA ASP A 20 -10.17 13.46 -13.65
C ASP A 20 -9.04 14.15 -12.87
N ASN A 21 -9.21 15.45 -12.62
CA ASN A 21 -8.27 16.28 -11.87
C ASN A 21 -8.42 16.15 -10.35
N SER A 22 -9.44 15.43 -9.86
CA SER A 22 -9.73 15.29 -8.42
C SER A 22 -8.67 14.48 -7.65
N ASN A 23 -7.74 13.82 -8.35
CA ASN A 23 -6.74 12.91 -7.81
C ASN A 23 -7.33 11.79 -6.92
N LYS A 24 -8.64 11.55 -7.02
CA LYS A 24 -9.37 10.62 -6.18
C LYS A 24 -9.06 9.18 -6.58
N GLN A 25 -8.71 8.36 -5.58
CA GLN A 25 -8.50 6.93 -5.76
C GLN A 25 -9.79 6.17 -5.47
N HIS A 26 -10.20 5.31 -6.41
CA HIS A 26 -11.28 4.35 -6.20
C HIS A 26 -10.67 2.96 -5.96
N PRO A 27 -11.20 2.19 -4.99
CA PRO A 27 -10.81 0.79 -4.85
C PRO A 27 -11.11 0.00 -6.12
N LEU A 28 -10.33 -1.04 -6.38
CA LEU A 28 -10.63 -2.04 -7.41
C LEU A 28 -11.32 -3.24 -6.80
N LYS A 29 -12.31 -3.78 -7.49
CA LYS A 29 -13.09 -4.96 -7.10
C LYS A 29 -12.98 -6.03 -8.17
N VAL A 30 -12.58 -7.24 -7.78
CA VAL A 30 -12.62 -8.42 -8.66
C VAL A 30 -14.06 -8.97 -8.66
N PRO A 31 -14.78 -8.94 -9.80
CA PRO A 31 -16.17 -9.39 -9.88
C PRO A 31 -16.37 -10.88 -9.59
N HIS A 32 -17.57 -11.31 -9.19
CA HIS A 32 -17.82 -12.72 -8.86
C HIS A 32 -17.60 -13.70 -10.02
N TYR A 33 -17.73 -13.28 -11.27
CA TYR A 33 -17.51 -14.13 -12.45
C TYR A 33 -16.02 -14.33 -12.78
N GLN A 34 -15.13 -13.56 -12.16
CA GLN A 34 -13.69 -13.76 -12.30
C GLN A 34 -13.20 -14.96 -11.50
N ARG A 35 -12.09 -15.53 -11.95
CA ARG A 35 -11.49 -16.70 -11.26
C ARG A 35 -10.79 -16.26 -9.97
N PRO A 36 -10.72 -17.12 -8.93
CA PRO A 36 -9.95 -16.82 -7.73
C PRO A 36 -8.45 -16.61 -8.03
N TYR A 37 -7.73 -15.96 -7.11
CA TYR A 37 -6.28 -15.88 -7.18
C TYR A 37 -5.67 -17.30 -7.15
N LYS A 38 -4.90 -17.65 -8.18
CA LYS A 38 -4.31 -18.99 -8.38
C LYS A 38 -2.99 -18.91 -9.16
N TRP A 39 -2.26 -17.82 -9.01
CA TRP A 39 -1.01 -17.65 -9.74
C TRP A 39 0.08 -18.53 -9.13
N ALA A 40 0.75 -19.31 -9.97
CA ALA A 40 1.79 -20.22 -9.52
C ALA A 40 3.03 -19.43 -9.06
N PRO A 41 3.80 -19.93 -8.07
CA PRO A 41 4.98 -19.23 -7.54
C PRO A 41 5.97 -18.80 -8.61
N GLU A 42 6.17 -19.61 -9.65
CA GLU A 42 7.10 -19.33 -10.75
C GLU A 42 6.69 -18.07 -11.54
N ASN A 43 5.39 -17.81 -11.66
CA ASN A 43 4.91 -16.59 -12.31
C ASN A 43 5.05 -15.35 -11.42
N VAL A 44 4.90 -15.53 -10.10
CA VAL A 44 5.14 -14.47 -9.12
C VAL A 44 6.62 -14.09 -9.14
N GLU A 45 7.51 -15.08 -9.07
CA GLU A 45 8.96 -14.88 -9.15
C GLU A 45 9.33 -14.18 -10.44
N LYS A 46 8.85 -14.68 -11.59
CA LYS A 46 9.09 -14.02 -12.87
C LYS A 46 8.64 -12.57 -12.88
N LEU A 47 7.45 -12.25 -12.38
CA LEU A 47 6.98 -10.87 -12.31
C LEU A 47 7.91 -9.96 -11.49
N ILE A 48 8.33 -10.44 -10.32
CA ILE A 48 9.19 -9.68 -9.41
C ILE A 48 10.61 -9.54 -9.99
N THR A 49 11.14 -10.60 -10.60
CA THR A 49 12.44 -10.59 -11.26
C THR A 49 12.45 -9.67 -12.47
N ASP A 50 11.41 -9.70 -13.31
CA ASP A 50 11.27 -8.80 -14.44
C ASP A 50 11.16 -7.34 -13.97
N TRP A 51 10.40 -7.10 -12.89
CA TRP A 51 10.33 -5.79 -12.23
C TRP A 51 11.69 -5.36 -11.64
N PHE A 52 12.53 -6.27 -11.15
CA PHE A 52 13.84 -5.89 -10.61
C PHE A 52 14.89 -5.65 -11.69
N ASN A 53 14.83 -6.42 -12.78
CA ASN A 53 15.83 -6.42 -13.84
C ASN A 53 15.59 -5.38 -14.95
N HIS A 54 14.55 -4.54 -14.85
CA HIS A 54 14.39 -3.45 -15.81
C HIS A 54 15.59 -2.50 -15.74
N GLU A 55 16.06 -2.00 -16.87
CA GLU A 55 17.14 -1.03 -16.89
C GLU A 55 16.70 0.22 -16.12
N GLU A 56 17.58 0.82 -15.31
CA GLU A 56 17.29 1.97 -14.43
C GLU A 56 16.63 3.18 -15.15
N ASN A 57 16.66 3.21 -16.48
CA ASN A 57 16.06 4.25 -17.32
C ASN A 57 14.95 3.74 -18.28
N SER A 58 14.45 2.52 -18.08
CA SER A 58 13.39 1.92 -18.91
C SER A 58 12.14 1.63 -18.09
N ASP A 59 10.98 2.13 -18.52
CA ASP A 59 9.73 1.79 -17.84
C ASP A 59 9.40 0.29 -18.05
N TYR A 60 9.29 -0.48 -16.95
CA TYR A 60 8.83 -1.86 -17.04
C TYR A 60 7.34 -1.91 -17.36
N PHE A 61 7.01 -2.46 -18.53
CA PHE A 61 5.63 -2.71 -18.91
C PHE A 61 5.10 -4.01 -18.29
N CYS A 62 4.39 -3.89 -17.18
CA CYS A 62 3.73 -5.00 -16.47
C CYS A 62 2.45 -5.54 -17.17
N GLY A 63 2.33 -5.30 -18.48
CA GLY A 63 1.18 -5.69 -19.31
C GLY A 63 -0.09 -4.89 -19.04
N SER A 64 -1.16 -5.21 -19.79
CA SER A 64 -2.44 -4.51 -19.71
C SER A 64 -3.29 -4.93 -18.50
N ILE A 65 -4.05 -3.99 -17.95
CA ILE A 65 -5.13 -4.22 -16.98
C ILE A 65 -6.40 -3.61 -17.59
N VAL A 66 -7.54 -4.31 -17.47
CA VAL A 66 -8.82 -3.82 -17.97
C VAL A 66 -9.76 -3.60 -16.80
N THR A 67 -10.30 -2.38 -16.68
CA THR A 67 -11.23 -2.00 -15.62
C THR A 67 -12.53 -1.42 -16.18
N VAL A 68 -13.64 -1.61 -15.46
CA VAL A 68 -14.88 -0.85 -15.66
C VAL A 68 -14.95 0.23 -14.57
N ILE A 69 -14.98 1.49 -15.01
CA ILE A 69 -15.02 2.65 -14.12
C ILE A 69 -16.45 2.87 -13.61
N HIS A 70 -16.57 3.16 -12.33
CA HIS A 70 -17.83 3.49 -11.66
C HIS A 70 -17.64 4.80 -10.86
N THR A 71 -18.62 5.70 -10.85
CA THR A 71 -18.48 7.03 -10.22
C THR A 71 -18.49 6.99 -8.69
N ASP A 72 -19.25 6.06 -8.10
CA ASP A 72 -19.52 6.02 -6.66
C ASP A 72 -19.28 4.64 -6.04
N GLN A 73 -18.70 3.72 -6.80
CA GLN A 73 -18.40 2.36 -6.38
C GLN A 73 -16.97 1.97 -6.77
N PRO A 74 -16.40 0.92 -6.15
CA PRO A 74 -15.15 0.33 -6.62
C PRO A 74 -15.20 0.00 -8.11
N HIS A 75 -14.12 0.26 -8.84
CA HIS A 75 -14.00 -0.11 -10.25
C HIS A 75 -13.87 -1.62 -10.41
N ASP A 76 -14.54 -2.21 -11.40
CA ASP A 76 -14.43 -3.65 -11.61
C ASP A 76 -13.14 -3.99 -12.35
N LEU A 77 -12.36 -4.93 -11.82
CA LEU A 77 -11.13 -5.44 -12.44
C LEU A 77 -11.45 -6.68 -13.30
N ILE A 78 -11.50 -6.48 -14.62
CA ILE A 78 -11.96 -7.48 -15.60
C ILE A 78 -10.82 -8.31 -16.17
N ASP A 79 -9.62 -7.73 -16.32
CA ASP A 79 -8.43 -8.45 -16.75
C ASP A 79 -7.18 -7.94 -16.02
N GLY A 80 -6.17 -8.80 -15.91
CA GLY A 80 -4.95 -8.52 -15.14
C GLY A 80 -5.10 -8.80 -13.64
N GLN A 81 -6.21 -9.39 -13.20
CA GLN A 81 -6.51 -9.65 -11.78
C GLN A 81 -5.40 -10.35 -10.98
N GLN A 82 -4.72 -11.34 -11.56
CA GLN A 82 -3.65 -12.09 -10.87
C GLN A 82 -2.41 -11.21 -10.67
N ARG A 83 -2.02 -10.46 -11.70
CA ARG A 83 -0.91 -9.49 -11.65
C ARG A 83 -1.21 -8.39 -10.64
N PHE A 84 -2.39 -7.80 -10.72
CA PHE A 84 -2.80 -6.74 -9.79
C PHE A 84 -2.81 -7.23 -8.33
N THR A 85 -3.37 -8.41 -8.06
CA THR A 85 -3.37 -8.99 -6.71
C THR A 85 -1.96 -9.21 -6.19
N THR A 86 -1.04 -9.68 -7.05
CA THR A 86 0.36 -9.91 -6.68
C THR A 86 1.07 -8.61 -6.36
N LEU A 87 0.91 -7.59 -7.21
CA LEU A 87 1.49 -6.26 -6.97
C LEU A 87 0.91 -5.59 -5.72
N PHE A 88 -0.39 -5.78 -5.45
CA PHE A 88 -1.03 -5.30 -4.23
C PHE A 88 -0.40 -5.94 -2.98
N LEU A 89 -0.21 -7.27 -2.99
CA LEU A 89 0.45 -7.99 -1.91
C LEU A 89 1.93 -7.61 -1.77
N ALA A 90 2.66 -7.43 -2.87
CA ALA A 90 4.04 -6.98 -2.87
C ALA A 90 4.16 -5.56 -2.29
N ASN A 91 3.24 -4.65 -2.63
CA ASN A 91 3.16 -3.34 -2.00
C ASN A 91 2.90 -3.44 -0.49
N PHE A 92 2.02 -4.35 -0.05
CA PHE A 92 1.81 -4.57 1.38
C PHE A 92 3.07 -5.10 2.10
N VAL A 93 3.83 -6.00 1.49
CA VAL A 93 5.14 -6.44 2.01
C VAL A 93 6.12 -5.26 2.09
N SER A 94 6.13 -4.39 1.08
CA SER A 94 6.92 -3.15 1.08
C SER A 94 6.53 -2.23 2.22
N PHE A 95 5.23 -1.97 2.43
CA PHE A 95 4.72 -1.21 3.58
C PHE A 95 5.22 -1.79 4.91
N MET A 96 5.10 -3.10 5.11
CA MET A 96 5.55 -3.76 6.34
C MET A 96 7.07 -3.65 6.55
N THR A 97 7.83 -3.75 5.46
CA THR A 97 9.30 -3.58 5.48
C THR A 97 9.68 -2.15 5.82
N LEU A 98 9.08 -1.17 5.15
CA LEU A 98 9.28 0.26 5.40
C LEU A 98 8.93 0.62 6.85
N ARG A 99 7.81 0.10 7.37
CA ARG A 99 7.41 0.26 8.77
C ARG A 99 8.48 -0.27 9.73
N SER A 100 9.04 -1.45 9.45
CA SER A 100 10.14 -1.99 10.26
C SER A 100 11.42 -1.15 10.15
N LEU A 101 11.73 -0.61 8.96
CA LEU A 101 12.88 0.28 8.76
C LEU A 101 12.71 1.62 9.49
N VAL A 102 11.52 2.23 9.42
CA VAL A 102 11.19 3.46 10.16
C VAL A 102 11.40 3.24 11.66
N LEU A 103 10.87 2.15 12.21
CA LEU A 103 11.07 1.81 13.61
C LEU A 103 12.55 1.62 13.96
N ALA A 104 13.32 0.96 13.08
CA ALA A 104 14.77 0.83 13.26
C ALA A 104 15.46 2.20 13.28
N THR A 105 15.09 3.13 12.39
CA THR A 105 15.67 4.50 12.40
C THR A 105 15.37 5.27 13.67
N LEU A 106 14.24 5.02 14.34
CA LEU A 106 13.91 5.67 15.61
C LEU A 106 14.78 5.16 16.77
N LYS A 107 15.32 3.94 16.68
CA LYS A 107 16.17 3.33 17.71
C LYS A 107 17.62 3.80 17.67
N TYR A 108 18.10 4.30 16.53
CA TYR A 108 19.50 4.71 16.35
C TYR A 108 19.59 6.21 16.05
N GLN A 109 20.29 6.96 16.91
CA GLN A 109 20.52 8.40 16.71
C GLN A 109 21.32 8.66 15.42
N GLY A 110 20.95 9.70 14.67
CA GLY A 110 21.69 10.17 13.48
C GLY A 110 21.01 9.96 12.12
N TYR A 111 19.82 9.35 12.09
CA TYR A 111 19.10 9.03 10.84
C TYR A 111 17.87 9.89 10.57
N ALA A 112 17.77 11.11 11.13
CA ALA A 112 16.56 11.94 11.02
C ALA A 112 16.10 12.20 9.57
N MET A 113 17.03 12.55 8.66
CA MET A 113 16.69 12.70 7.23
C MET A 113 16.19 11.40 6.61
N ARG A 114 16.78 10.26 7.01
CA ARG A 114 16.37 8.94 6.52
C ARG A 114 15.00 8.53 7.06
N PHE A 115 14.68 8.90 8.31
CA PHE A 115 13.35 8.72 8.89
C PHE A 115 12.28 9.45 8.06
N ILE A 116 12.52 10.72 7.70
CA ILE A 116 11.55 11.53 6.93
C ILE A 116 11.21 10.83 5.61
N THR A 117 12.21 10.44 4.84
CA THR A 117 12.02 9.76 3.55
C THR A 117 11.34 8.41 3.70
N LEU A 118 11.79 7.57 4.64
CA LEU A 118 11.20 6.25 4.86
C LEU A 118 9.75 6.33 5.36
N TYR A 119 9.43 7.34 6.19
CA TYR A 119 8.07 7.56 6.67
C TYR A 119 7.14 7.99 5.53
N ASP A 120 7.60 8.86 4.63
CA ASP A 120 6.82 9.27 3.45
C ASP A 120 6.57 8.09 2.51
N GLU A 121 7.60 7.29 2.22
CA GLU A 121 7.45 6.06 1.43
C GLU A 121 6.51 5.06 2.09
N MET A 122 6.58 4.92 3.43
CA MET A 122 5.68 4.07 4.20
C MET A 122 4.23 4.53 4.08
N LEU A 123 3.96 5.84 4.24
CA LEU A 123 2.63 6.40 4.10
C LEU A 123 2.10 6.25 2.67
N ASP A 124 2.94 6.52 1.67
CA ASP A 124 2.60 6.34 0.28
C ASP A 124 2.25 4.88 -0.01
N SER A 125 3.00 3.92 0.53
CA SER A 125 2.66 2.50 0.39
C SER A 125 1.34 2.15 1.08
N LEU A 126 1.08 2.69 2.29
CA LEU A 126 -0.16 2.48 3.04
C LEU A 126 -1.40 2.97 2.29
N GLN A 127 -1.32 4.14 1.65
CA GLN A 127 -2.42 4.72 0.88
C GLN A 127 -2.84 3.83 -0.31
N HIS A 128 -1.96 2.92 -0.75
CA HIS A 128 -2.24 1.93 -1.79
C HIS A 128 -2.75 0.60 -1.24
N VAL A 129 -2.65 0.37 0.06
CA VAL A 129 -3.25 -0.80 0.73
C VAL A 129 -4.70 -0.50 1.14
N ILE A 130 -4.91 0.63 1.82
CA ILE A 130 -6.22 1.03 2.38
C ILE A 130 -6.70 2.34 1.76
N LEU A 131 -8.02 2.53 1.75
CA LEU A 131 -8.62 3.81 1.46
C LEU A 131 -8.54 4.70 2.71
N LEU A 132 -7.72 5.75 2.64
CA LEU A 132 -7.61 6.74 3.72
C LEU A 132 -8.86 7.62 3.75
N ASP A 133 -9.19 8.13 4.94
CA ASP A 133 -10.37 8.99 5.08
C ASP A 133 -10.11 10.36 4.45
N SER A 134 -11.12 10.87 3.76
CA SER A 134 -11.10 12.24 3.22
C SER A 134 -11.35 13.31 4.28
N ASP A 135 -11.90 12.93 5.43
CA ASP A 135 -12.16 13.83 6.54
C ASP A 135 -10.87 14.04 7.34
N ASP A 136 -10.33 15.25 7.29
CA ASP A 136 -9.10 15.63 7.99
C ASP A 136 -9.20 15.45 9.51
N SER A 137 -10.41 15.42 10.09
CA SER A 137 -10.60 15.17 11.52
C SER A 137 -10.39 13.71 11.93
N SER A 138 -10.39 12.78 10.97
CA SER A 138 -10.16 11.36 11.25
C SER A 138 -8.68 11.09 11.56
N PRO A 139 -8.38 10.22 12.54
CA PRO A 139 -7.00 9.84 12.87
C PRO A 139 -6.26 9.12 11.72
N THR A 140 -7.00 8.59 10.74
CA THR A 140 -6.45 7.89 9.57
C THR A 140 -6.48 8.72 8.28
N SER A 141 -6.74 10.03 8.38
CA SER A 141 -6.58 10.95 7.26
C SER A 141 -5.10 11.20 6.95
N LEU A 142 -4.80 11.58 5.70
CA LEU A 142 -3.41 11.87 5.31
C LEU A 142 -2.83 13.05 6.08
N SER A 143 -3.64 14.07 6.38
CA SER A 143 -3.25 15.23 7.19
C SER A 143 -2.93 14.82 8.62
N SER A 144 -3.75 13.97 9.25
CA SER A 144 -3.50 13.42 10.58
C SER A 144 -2.19 12.61 10.63
N LEU A 145 -1.96 11.74 9.65
CA LEU A 145 -0.73 10.93 9.55
C LEU A 145 0.52 11.79 9.32
N SER A 146 0.37 12.91 8.59
CA SER A 146 1.43 13.91 8.40
C SER A 146 1.70 14.70 9.68
N ASN A 147 0.67 15.04 10.44
CA ASN A 147 0.82 15.69 11.75
C ASN A 147 1.54 14.78 12.76
N ILE A 148 1.26 13.47 12.72
CA ILE A 148 1.96 12.47 13.54
C ILE A 148 3.46 12.44 13.17
N LYS A 149 3.81 12.49 11.88
CA LYS A 149 5.20 12.59 11.43
C LYS A 149 5.92 13.79 12.05
N ASN A 150 5.31 14.98 11.97
CA ASN A 150 5.90 16.21 12.50
C ASN A 150 6.13 16.12 14.00
N ARG A 151 5.17 15.58 14.75
CA ARG A 151 5.34 15.34 16.19
C ARG A 151 6.50 14.40 16.50
N ILE A 152 6.68 13.34 15.71
CA ILE A 152 7.83 12.43 15.87
C ILE A 152 9.14 13.18 15.59
N ILE A 153 9.19 14.02 14.55
CA ILE A 153 10.38 14.84 14.22
C ILE A 153 10.73 15.81 15.35
N ASP A 154 9.73 16.42 15.98
CA ASP A 154 9.93 17.32 17.12
C ASP A 154 10.55 16.57 18.31
N GLU A 155 10.03 15.39 18.65
CA GLU A 155 10.59 14.56 19.74
C GLU A 155 12.03 14.09 19.43
N LEU A 156 12.30 13.71 18.18
CA LEU A 156 13.66 13.35 17.74
C LEU A 156 14.63 14.53 17.85
N SER A 157 14.18 15.74 17.52
CA SER A 157 14.97 16.98 17.61
C SER A 157 15.28 17.34 19.06
N ASN A 158 14.37 17.00 19.99
CA ASN A 158 14.55 17.17 21.44
C ASN A 158 15.36 16.03 22.09
N GLY A 159 15.74 14.99 21.34
CA GLY A 159 16.47 13.83 21.85
C GLY A 159 15.60 12.81 22.60
N ASN A 160 14.27 12.94 22.55
CA ASN A 160 13.31 12.09 23.25
C ASN A 160 12.95 10.85 22.41
N LEU A 161 13.90 9.92 22.26
CA LEU A 161 13.71 8.73 21.42
C LEU A 161 12.54 7.85 21.85
N ASP A 162 12.38 7.63 23.16
CA ASP A 162 11.32 6.77 23.69
C ASP A 162 9.93 7.35 23.38
N ALA A 163 9.76 8.67 23.51
CA ALA A 163 8.53 9.36 23.17
C ALA A 163 8.22 9.27 21.67
N ALA A 164 9.23 9.43 20.81
CA ALA A 164 9.10 9.26 19.37
C ALA A 164 8.63 7.83 19.00
N ILE A 165 9.22 6.81 19.63
CA ILE A 165 8.85 5.41 19.44
C ILE A 165 7.43 5.13 19.95
N GLU A 166 7.05 5.68 21.10
CA GLU A 166 5.71 5.53 21.66
C GLU A 166 4.65 6.14 20.75
N ILE A 167 4.88 7.36 20.24
CA ILE A 167 4.00 8.02 19.27
C ILE A 167 3.87 7.17 18.01
N PHE A 168 4.98 6.65 17.45
CA PHE A 168 4.91 5.80 16.27
C PHE A 168 4.09 4.53 16.52
N ASN A 169 4.38 3.81 17.60
CA ASN A 169 3.69 2.55 17.93
C ASN A 169 2.21 2.75 18.25
N LYS A 170 1.81 3.93 18.75
CA LYS A 170 0.40 4.27 18.96
C LYS A 170 -0.45 4.18 17.69
N TYR A 171 0.14 4.39 16.50
CA TYR A 171 -0.58 4.37 15.23
C TYR A 171 -0.14 3.23 14.29
N PHE A 172 1.10 2.75 14.42
CA PHE A 172 1.69 1.77 13.53
C PHE A 172 2.20 0.51 14.25
N SER A 173 1.70 0.20 15.46
CA SER A 173 1.94 -1.12 16.04
C SER A 173 1.32 -2.22 15.18
N MET A 174 1.78 -3.47 15.35
CA MET A 174 1.18 -4.61 14.67
C MET A 174 -0.31 -4.78 15.01
N ALA A 175 -0.72 -4.44 16.24
CA ALA A 175 -2.12 -4.46 16.65
C ALA A 175 -2.94 -3.42 15.88
N GLU A 176 -2.43 -2.20 15.76
CA GLU A 176 -3.09 -1.13 14.99
C GLU A 176 -3.17 -1.45 13.50
N ILE A 177 -2.10 -1.98 12.90
CA ILE A 177 -2.12 -2.38 11.48
C ILE A 177 -3.17 -3.46 11.25
N ARG A 178 -3.24 -4.48 12.10
CA ARG A 178 -4.29 -5.52 12.02
C ARG A 178 -5.68 -4.91 12.18
N SER A 179 -5.85 -3.98 13.13
CA SER A 179 -7.11 -3.26 13.32
C SER A 179 -7.51 -2.49 12.05
N LEU A 180 -6.58 -1.76 11.44
CA LEU A 180 -6.80 -1.04 10.18
C LEU A 180 -7.24 -1.99 9.06
N LEU A 181 -6.57 -3.13 8.89
CA LEU A 181 -6.93 -4.11 7.86
C LEU A 181 -8.33 -4.71 8.03
N HIS A 182 -8.84 -4.77 9.27
CA HIS A 182 -10.18 -5.28 9.56
C HIS A 182 -11.29 -4.23 9.40
N HIS A 183 -11.00 -2.96 9.67
CA HIS A 183 -12.02 -1.91 9.76
C HIS A 183 -12.00 -0.92 8.59
N LYS A 184 -10.90 -0.84 7.84
CA LYS A 184 -10.78 0.02 6.67
C LYS A 184 -11.02 -0.74 5.37
N THR A 185 -11.57 -0.01 4.41
CA THR A 185 -11.76 -0.49 3.06
C THR A 185 -10.39 -0.68 2.38
N LEU A 186 -10.10 -1.90 1.93
CA LEU A 186 -8.91 -2.17 1.13
C LEU A 186 -9.10 -1.62 -0.29
N ASN A 187 -7.99 -1.20 -0.92
CA ASN A 187 -7.99 -0.79 -2.33
C ASN A 187 -8.11 -1.96 -3.31
N LEU A 188 -7.93 -3.20 -2.84
CA LEU A 188 -8.29 -4.42 -3.56
C LEU A 188 -9.39 -5.15 -2.83
N GLN A 189 -10.50 -5.38 -3.52
CA GLN A 189 -11.66 -6.10 -3.00
C GLN A 189 -12.05 -7.22 -3.95
N TYR A 190 -12.83 -8.16 -3.43
CA TYR A 190 -13.49 -9.21 -4.18
C TYR A 190 -14.98 -9.12 -3.93
N ASP A 191 -15.78 -9.34 -4.96
CA ASP A 191 -17.24 -9.46 -4.84
C ASP A 191 -17.62 -10.61 -3.88
N ARG A 192 -16.78 -11.65 -3.84
CA ARG A 192 -16.91 -12.79 -2.91
C ARG A 192 -16.26 -12.44 -1.57
N SER A 193 -17.08 -12.18 -0.56
CA SER A 193 -16.63 -11.78 0.79
C SER A 193 -15.61 -12.74 1.43
N SER A 194 -15.73 -14.05 1.19
CA SER A 194 -14.78 -15.05 1.68
C SER A 194 -13.33 -14.79 1.23
N PHE A 195 -13.14 -14.20 0.04
CA PHE A 195 -11.81 -13.85 -0.46
C PHE A 195 -11.27 -12.58 0.20
N ASN A 196 -12.11 -11.61 0.54
CA ASN A 196 -11.70 -10.46 1.36
C ASN A 196 -11.25 -10.93 2.75
N THR A 197 -11.99 -11.84 3.39
CA THR A 197 -11.60 -12.42 4.67
C THR A 197 -10.27 -13.17 4.56
N SER A 198 -10.07 -13.94 3.49
CA SER A 198 -8.82 -14.67 3.25
C SER A 198 -7.64 -13.72 3.02
N LEU A 199 -7.86 -12.63 2.25
CA LEU A 199 -6.86 -11.60 1.98
C LEU A 199 -6.41 -10.93 3.29
N VAL A 200 -7.36 -10.43 4.09
CA VAL A 200 -7.07 -9.82 5.40
C VAL A 200 -6.35 -10.82 6.31
N LYS A 201 -6.78 -12.08 6.34
CA LYS A 201 -6.12 -13.12 7.14
C LYS A 201 -4.65 -13.31 6.75
N VAL A 202 -4.35 -13.37 5.44
CA VAL A 202 -2.97 -13.50 4.94
C VAL A 202 -2.15 -12.27 5.32
N MET A 203 -2.70 -11.07 5.14
CA MET A 203 -2.02 -9.82 5.48
C MET A 203 -1.74 -9.69 6.98
N CYS A 204 -2.70 -10.06 7.84
CA CYS A 204 -2.53 -10.03 9.30
C CYS A 204 -1.53 -11.07 9.82
N ALA A 205 -1.30 -12.15 9.07
CA ALA A 205 -0.34 -13.20 9.39
C ALA A 205 1.10 -12.84 9.00
N LEU A 206 1.29 -11.82 8.15
CA LEU A 206 2.62 -11.34 7.81
C LEU A 206 3.22 -10.58 8.99
N ASP A 207 4.43 -10.99 9.38
CA ASP A 207 5.24 -10.30 10.37
C ASP A 207 6.65 -10.16 9.79
N ILE A 208 7.15 -8.94 9.74
CA ILE A 208 8.50 -8.64 9.26
C ILE A 208 9.24 -8.06 10.45
N ASN A 209 10.13 -8.88 11.00
CA ASN A 209 11.03 -8.44 12.04
C ASN A 209 12.44 -8.33 11.47
N LEU A 210 12.95 -7.10 11.38
CA LEU A 210 14.35 -6.84 11.03
C LEU A 210 15.30 -7.08 12.23
N GLU A 211 14.75 -7.45 13.39
CA GLU A 211 15.54 -7.90 14.54
C GLU A 211 15.75 -9.42 14.45
N ASN A 212 16.78 -9.82 13.70
CA ASN A 212 17.41 -11.14 13.66
C ASN A 212 18.73 -10.95 12.88
N GLU A 213 19.94 -11.25 13.35
CA GLU A 213 20.46 -11.96 14.52
C GLU A 213 21.78 -11.26 14.94
N LYS A 214 22.07 -11.22 16.25
CA LYS A 214 23.43 -10.98 16.75
C LYS A 214 24.28 -12.22 16.55
#